data_AF-A0A351F9P0-F1
#
_entry.id   AF-A0A351F9P0-F1
#
_cell.length_a   1.000
_cell.length_b   1.000
_cell.length_c   1.000
_cell.angle_alpha   90.00
_cell.angle_beta   90.00
_cell.angle_gamma   90.00
#
_symmetry.space_group_name_H-M   'P 1'
#
loop_
_entity.id
_entity.type
_entity.pdbx_description
1 polymer ?
#
loop_
_entity_poly.entity_id
_entity_poly.type
_entity_poly.pdbx_seq_one_letter_code
_entity_poly.pdbx_strand_id
1 'polypeptide(L)' 'MLENPAFNENNEKILCEMNGKNAEMNMNIWVKKLAKGEKYEIFSPENETAVLILKGNMNISWND' A
#
# COMPACT_ATOMS: atom_id res chain seq x y z
N MET A 1 15.72 -4.76 -8.60
CA MET A 1 16.63 -3.77 -7.98
C MET A 1 15.78 -2.84 -7.12
N LEU A 2 16.36 -2.26 -6.05
CA LEU A 2 15.76 -1.33 -5.08
C LEU A 2 15.22 -0.06 -5.74
N GLU A 3 14.19 -0.18 -6.56
CA GLU A 3 13.54 0.99 -7.12
C GLU A 3 12.82 1.73 -6.01
N ASN A 4 13.06 3.04 -5.96
CA ASN A 4 12.39 3.94 -5.07
C ASN A 4 11.60 4.94 -5.93
N PRO A 5 10.42 4.56 -6.45
CA PRO A 5 9.66 5.41 -7.37
C PRO A 5 9.37 6.81 -6.79
N ALA A 6 8.97 7.75 -7.62
CA ALA A 6 8.29 8.93 -7.11
C ALA A 6 6.89 8.56 -6.58
N PHE A 7 6.31 9.43 -5.75
CA PHE A 7 4.88 9.34 -5.47
C PHE A 7 4.13 9.84 -6.71
N ASN A 8 3.07 9.13 -7.10
CA ASN A 8 2.16 9.54 -8.16
C ASN A 8 1.20 10.63 -7.66
N GLU A 9 0.29 11.07 -8.53
CA GLU A 9 -0.73 12.10 -8.25
C GLU A 9 -1.69 11.71 -7.11
N ASN A 10 -1.84 10.41 -6.82
CA ASN A 10 -2.65 9.89 -5.72
C ASN A 10 -1.89 9.77 -4.39
N ASN A 11 -0.66 10.28 -4.32
CA ASN A 11 0.25 10.10 -3.19
C ASN A 11 0.58 8.62 -2.90
N GLU A 12 0.72 7.83 -3.97
CA GLU A 12 1.10 6.41 -3.90
C GLU A 12 2.44 6.14 -4.57
N LYS A 13 3.14 5.14 -4.06
CA LYS A 13 4.34 4.57 -4.66
C LYS A 13 4.08 3.10 -4.91
N ILE A 14 3.99 2.70 -6.17
CA ILE A 14 3.76 1.31 -6.57
C ILE A 14 5.12 0.60 -6.69
N LEU A 15 5.31 -0.43 -5.88
CA LEU A 15 6.55 -1.21 -5.82
C LEU A 15 6.43 -2.53 -6.55
N CYS A 16 5.28 -3.18 -6.45
CA CYS A 16 5.00 -4.49 -7.02
C CYS A 16 3.51 -4.61 -7.35
N GLU A 17 3.19 -5.26 -8.46
CA GLU A 17 1.82 -5.59 -8.87
C GLU A 17 1.80 -7.04 -9.38
N MET A 18 0.85 -7.84 -8.91
CA MET A 18 0.76 -9.27 -9.25
C MET A 18 0.70 -9.53 -10.76
N ASN A 19 0.06 -8.64 -11.51
CA ASN A 19 -0.10 -8.73 -12.96
C ASN A 19 0.74 -7.69 -13.71
N GLY A 20 1.79 -7.16 -13.08
CA GLY A 20 2.56 -6.06 -13.62
C GLY A 20 4.00 -6.07 -13.13
N LYS A 21 4.40 -4.99 -12.47
CA LYS A 21 5.78 -4.80 -12.03
C LYS A 21 6.17 -5.85 -10.98
N ASN A 22 7.26 -6.58 -11.21
CA ASN A 22 7.75 -7.67 -10.35
C ASN A 22 6.71 -8.77 -10.12
N ALA A 23 5.94 -9.14 -11.15
CA ALA A 23 4.87 -10.14 -11.10
C ALA A 23 5.29 -11.49 -10.49
N GLU A 24 6.57 -11.88 -10.61
CA GLU A 24 7.13 -13.09 -10.01
C GLU A 24 7.01 -13.15 -8.48
N MET A 25 6.81 -12.00 -7.82
CA MET A 25 6.63 -11.92 -6.38
C MET A 25 5.21 -12.28 -5.93
N ASN A 26 4.23 -12.37 -6.84
CA ASN A 26 2.83 -12.71 -6.56
C ASN A 26 2.19 -11.86 -5.44
N MET A 27 2.55 -10.58 -5.34
CA MET A 27 2.00 -9.65 -4.34
C MET A 27 1.74 -8.27 -4.94
N ASN A 28 0.77 -7.54 -4.39
CA ASN A 28 0.62 -6.11 -4.61
C ASN A 28 1.27 -5.36 -3.46
N ILE A 29 2.24 -4.49 -3.75
CA ILE A 29 2.98 -3.73 -2.74
C ILE A 29 3.00 -2.27 -3.16
N TRP A 30 2.47 -1.41 -2.28
CA TRP A 30 2.52 0.03 -2.46
C TRP A 30 2.70 0.77 -1.14
N VAL A 31 3.12 2.03 -1.22
CA VAL A 31 3.16 2.96 -0.08
C VAL A 31 2.21 4.11 -0.36
N LYS A 32 1.27 4.37 0.55
CA LYS A 32 0.35 5.52 0.50
C LYS A 32 0.74 6.55 1.55
N LYS A 33 0.83 7.82 1.18
CA LYS A 33 0.83 8.92 2.17
C LYS A 33 -0.61 9.36 2.44
N LEU A 34 -0.88 9.62 3.71
CA LEU A 34 -2.14 10.16 4.19
C LEU A 34 -1.90 11.49 4.89
N ALA A 35 -2.79 12.45 4.64
CA ALA A 35 -2.85 13.70 5.38
C ALA A 35 -3.48 13.48 6.77
N LYS A 36 -3.29 14.44 7.68
CA LYS A 36 -3.92 14.38 9.01
C LYS A 36 -5.45 14.36 8.86
N GLY A 37 -6.09 13.32 9.39
CA GLY A 37 -7.53 13.13 9.35
C GLY A 37 -8.07 12.44 8.09
N GLU A 38 -7.20 12.16 7.11
CA GLU A 38 -7.57 11.34 5.95
C GLU A 38 -7.81 9.89 6.38
N LYS A 39 -8.85 9.27 5.80
CA LYS A 39 -9.18 7.86 6.01
C LYS A 39 -8.81 7.08 4.77
N TYR A 40 -8.36 5.84 4.97
CA TYR A 40 -8.05 4.92 3.90
C TYR A 40 -8.58 3.54 4.26
N GLU A 41 -9.34 2.96 3.34
CA GLU A 41 -9.94 1.65 3.49
C GLU A 41 -9.25 0.69 2.51
N ILE A 42 -8.83 -0.45 3.02
CA ILE A 42 -8.20 -1.51 2.23
C ILE A 42 -9.01 -2.76 2.44
N PHE A 43 -9.48 -3.36 1.34
CA PHE A 43 -10.14 -4.65 1.35
C PHE A 43 -9.76 -5.42 0.09
N SER A 44 -9.33 -6.66 0.27
CA SER A 44 -9.13 -7.60 -0.84
C SER A 44 -9.75 -8.93 -0.48
N PRO A 45 -10.80 -9.39 -1.19
CA PRO A 45 -11.41 -10.68 -0.91
C PRO A 45 -10.50 -11.86 -1.29
N GLU A 46 -9.61 -11.64 -2.25
CA GLU A 46 -8.73 -12.67 -2.83
C GLU A 46 -7.35 -12.73 -2.17
N ASN A 47 -6.96 -11.71 -1.40
CA ASN A 47 -5.59 -11.58 -0.88
C ASN A 47 -5.56 -11.25 0.60
N GLU A 48 -4.66 -11.91 1.32
CA GLU A 48 -4.27 -11.49 2.67
C GLU A 48 -3.63 -10.09 2.63
N THR A 49 -3.85 -9.31 3.69
CA THR A 49 -3.38 -7.92 3.77
C THR A 49 -2.45 -7.73 4.96
N ALA A 50 -1.28 -7.14 4.71
CA ALA A 50 -0.35 -6.69 5.72
C ALA A 50 -0.18 -5.17 5.65
N VAL A 51 -0.22 -4.50 6.80
CA VAL A 51 -0.03 -3.04 6.91
C VAL A 51 1.21 -2.75 7.75
N LEU A 52 2.14 -1.98 7.19
CA LEU A 52 3.33 -1.50 7.89
C LEU A 52 3.32 0.03 7.97
N ILE A 53 3.36 0.57 9.19
CA ILE A 53 3.46 2.02 9.42
C ILE A 53 4.94 2.43 9.33
N LEU A 54 5.30 3.12 8.24
CA LEU A 54 6.68 3.58 8.04
C LEU A 54 7.01 4.85 8.85
N LYS A 55 6.04 5.75 9.03
CA LYS A 55 6.22 7.01 9.76
C LYS A 55 4.87 7.59 10.20
N GLY A 56 4.85 8.18 11.40
CA GLY A 56 3.68 8.84 11.98
C GLY A 56 2.85 7.90 12.86
N ASN A 57 1.66 8.37 13.23
CA ASN A 57 0.72 7.62 14.06
C ASN A 57 -0.58 7.41 13.28
N MET A 58 -1.16 6.21 13.41
CA MET A 58 -2.39 5.83 12.73
C MET A 58 -3.26 5.01 13.68
N ASN A 59 -4.56 5.25 13.65
CA ASN A 59 -5.53 4.35 14.24
C ASN A 59 -5.97 3.35 13.16
N ILE A 60 -5.85 2.06 13.46
CA ILE A 60 -6.25 0.98 12.56
C ILE A 60 -7.43 0.27 13.22
N SER A 61 -8.48 0.07 12.43
CA SER A 61 -9.67 -0.70 12.81
C SER A 61 -10.01 -1.66 11.69
N TRP A 62 -10.50 -2.85 12.03
CA TRP A 62 -11.04 -3.81 11.08
C TRP A 62 -12.50 -4.08 11.45
N ASN A 63 -13.32 -4.35 10.44
CA ASN A 63 -14.70 -4.79 10.63
C ASN A 63 -14.69 -6.32 10.52
N ASP A 64 -15.25 -6.99 11.53
CA ASP A 64 -15.52 -8.44 11.52
C ASP A 64 -16.83 -8.76 10.76
#